data_AF-A0A9W4UG66-F1
#
_entry.id   AF-A0A9W4UG66-F1
#
_cell.length_a   1.000
_cell.length_b   1.000
_cell.length_c   1.000
_cell.angle_alpha   90.00
_cell.angle_beta   90.00
_cell.angle_gamma   90.00
#
_symmetry.space_group_name_H-M   'P 1'
#
loop_
_entity.id
_entity.type
_entity.pdbx_description
1 polymer ?
#
loop_
_entity_poly.entity_id
_entity_poly.type
_entity_poly.pdbx_seq_one_letter_code
_entity_poly.pdbx_strand_id
1 'polypeptide(L)'
;MAQCLYGRTPFFCDNRQSTKARIIEHRNYLTFPSEPRYARPNLDHVPLRPVTPIAIDLIMRLLDERQERLSSKRYRENDRTLQDRYLLSRQMRNTLHGGQIVFPGDAEDIKNHPFFRQISWSTIHMSRPPLIPKIRNGQPITKYFDDEAEIMSDSDHLDSDSSDDDMVPATAEGQPKRRHGAKDKKRPRDKLLRDPTVGRTVLELRKKGAFIGYTYRRPTFTLLDLEDKFATCG
;
A
#
# COMPACT_ATOMS: atom_id res chain seq x y z
N MET A 1 13.02 -3.70 -3.30
CA MET A 1 14.48 -3.94 -3.20
C MET A 1 14.81 -5.16 -2.34
N ALA A 2 14.44 -5.18 -1.05
CA ALA A 2 14.71 -6.32 -0.17
C ALA A 2 14.23 -7.66 -0.75
N GLN A 3 12.97 -7.74 -1.20
CA GLN A 3 12.43 -8.97 -1.82
C GLN A 3 13.20 -9.40 -3.09
N CYS A 4 13.56 -8.46 -3.96
CA CYS A 4 14.33 -8.77 -5.18
C CYS A 4 15.71 -9.35 -4.86
N LEU A 5 16.29 -8.99 -3.72
CA LEU A 5 17.57 -9.51 -3.27
C LEU A 5 17.36 -10.82 -2.48
N TYR A 6 16.58 -10.80 -1.41
CA TYR A 6 16.48 -11.93 -0.48
C TYR A 6 15.43 -12.98 -0.85
N GLY A 7 14.65 -12.76 -1.92
CA GLY A 7 13.58 -13.67 -2.36
C GLY A 7 12.35 -13.70 -1.46
N ARG A 8 12.30 -12.86 -0.41
CA ARG A 8 11.18 -12.71 0.52
C ARG A 8 11.07 -11.28 1.03
N THR A 9 9.89 -10.87 1.51
CA THR A 9 9.75 -9.57 2.16
C THR A 9 10.42 -9.62 3.55
N PRO A 10 11.03 -8.52 4.03
CA PRO A 10 11.82 -8.54 5.26
C PRO A 10 11.00 -8.78 6.53
N PHE A 11 9.69 -8.50 6.48
CA PHE A 11 8.78 -8.64 7.63
C PHE A 11 7.83 -9.84 7.49
N PHE A 12 8.03 -10.70 6.50
CA PHE A 12 7.16 -11.84 6.26
C PHE A 12 7.04 -12.75 7.49
N CYS A 13 5.80 -13.12 7.79
CA CYS A 13 5.41 -14.19 8.69
C CYS A 13 4.25 -14.96 8.06
N ASP A 14 4.02 -16.19 8.52
CA ASP A 14 2.93 -17.04 8.03
C ASP A 14 1.55 -16.43 8.30
N ASN A 15 1.40 -15.68 9.40
CA ASN A 15 0.18 -14.94 9.70
C ASN A 15 0.30 -13.44 9.39
N ARG A 16 -0.83 -12.85 8.96
CA ARG A 16 -0.99 -11.43 8.66
C ARG A 16 -0.84 -10.54 9.89
N GLN A 17 -1.43 -10.87 11.06
CA GLN A 17 -1.20 -10.06 12.27
C GLN A 17 0.29 -10.04 12.65
N SER A 18 1.00 -11.17 12.56
CA SER A 18 2.42 -11.24 12.88
C SER A 18 3.26 -10.41 11.91
N THR A 19 2.96 -10.48 10.60
CA THR A 19 3.59 -9.62 9.59
C THR A 19 3.37 -8.14 9.91
N LYS A 20 2.13 -7.76 10.28
CA LYS A 20 1.79 -6.39 10.69
C LYS A 20 2.58 -5.96 11.93
N ALA A 21 2.66 -6.80 12.96
CA ALA A 21 3.42 -6.51 14.17
C ALA A 21 4.90 -6.26 13.85
N ARG A 22 5.51 -7.08 12.98
CA ARG A 22 6.90 -6.88 12.52
C ARG A 22 7.10 -5.59 11.74
N ILE A 23 6.11 -5.14 10.97
CA ILE A 23 6.18 -3.86 10.25
C ILE A 23 6.12 -2.69 11.23
N ILE A 24 5.27 -2.76 12.26
CA ILE A 24 5.18 -1.72 13.29
C ILE A 24 6.49 -1.65 14.07
N GLU A 25 7.02 -2.80 14.48
CA GLU A 25 8.29 -2.90 15.20
C GLU A 25 9.49 -3.09 14.25
N HIS A 26 9.48 -2.40 13.09
CA HIS A 26 10.46 -2.64 12.04
C HIS A 26 11.91 -2.51 12.51
N ARG A 27 12.18 -1.65 13.52
CA ARG A 27 13.52 -1.45 14.09
C ARG A 27 14.09 -2.70 14.75
N ASN A 28 13.21 -3.55 15.31
CA ASN A 28 13.61 -4.78 15.99
C ASN A 28 13.67 -5.97 15.04
N TYR A 29 12.86 -5.95 13.97
CA TYR A 29 12.68 -7.11 13.08
C TYR A 29 13.37 -6.98 11.71
N LEU A 30 13.78 -5.78 11.29
CA LEU A 30 14.49 -5.61 10.02
C LEU A 30 15.90 -6.20 10.13
N THR A 31 16.06 -7.42 9.62
CA THR A 31 17.31 -8.17 9.66
C THR A 31 17.67 -8.71 8.29
N PHE A 32 18.98 -8.86 8.05
CA PHE A 32 19.52 -9.29 6.76
C PHE A 32 20.36 -10.56 6.96
N PRO A 33 19.85 -11.74 6.59
CA PRO A 33 20.60 -12.98 6.76
C PRO A 33 21.85 -12.98 5.86
N SER A 34 22.95 -13.53 6.36
CA SER A 34 24.19 -13.76 5.63
C SER A 34 24.22 -15.10 4.90
N GLU A 35 23.11 -15.84 4.94
CA GLU A 35 22.97 -17.16 4.35
C GLU A 35 23.22 -17.15 2.83
N PRO A 36 23.78 -18.23 2.26
CA PRO A 36 23.93 -18.38 0.82
C PRO A 36 22.59 -18.25 0.11
N ARG A 37 22.55 -17.41 -0.92
CA ARG A 37 21.37 -17.21 -1.76
C ARG A 37 21.56 -17.94 -3.08
N TYR A 38 20.47 -18.42 -3.67
CA TYR A 38 20.51 -19.14 -4.95
C TYR A 38 19.54 -18.51 -5.93
N ALA A 39 19.89 -18.55 -7.22
CA ALA A 39 19.00 -18.09 -8.28
C ALA A 39 17.78 -19.02 -8.36
N ARG A 40 16.56 -18.46 -8.31
CA ARG A 40 15.33 -19.20 -8.65
C ARG A 40 14.88 -18.82 -10.07
N PRO A 41 14.26 -19.75 -10.85
CA PRO A 41 13.93 -21.14 -10.55
C PRO A 41 14.77 -22.14 -11.38
N ASN A 42 16.02 -21.81 -11.72
CA ASN A 42 16.82 -22.69 -12.59
C ASN A 42 17.21 -23.97 -11.83
N LEU A 43 17.16 -25.12 -12.51
CA LEU A 43 17.57 -26.44 -11.97
C LEU A 43 19.00 -26.42 -11.41
N ASP A 44 19.83 -25.54 -11.95
CA ASP A 44 21.19 -25.33 -11.48
C ASP A 44 21.13 -24.45 -10.22
N HIS A 45 21.51 -25.00 -9.06
CA HIS A 45 21.70 -24.28 -7.80
C HIS A 45 22.84 -23.25 -7.91
N VAL A 46 22.66 -22.20 -8.72
CA VAL A 46 23.67 -21.17 -8.94
C VAL A 46 23.70 -20.26 -7.72
N PRO A 47 24.82 -20.22 -6.95
CA PRO A 47 24.93 -19.33 -5.82
C PRO A 47 24.99 -17.88 -6.31
N LEU A 48 24.16 -17.02 -5.72
CA LEU A 48 24.20 -15.59 -5.93
C LEU A 48 25.29 -14.97 -5.06
N ARG A 49 25.93 -13.91 -5.57
CA ARG A 49 26.87 -13.12 -4.77
C ARG A 49 26.19 -12.59 -3.50
N PRO A 50 26.93 -12.39 -2.40
CA PRO A 50 26.39 -11.73 -1.21
C PRO A 50 25.78 -10.36 -1.54
N VAL A 51 24.78 -9.95 -0.76
CA VAL A 51 24.24 -8.58 -0.89
C VAL A 51 25.28 -7.59 -0.39
N THR A 52 25.57 -6.58 -1.21
CA THR A 52 26.57 -5.57 -0.84
C THR A 52 26.11 -4.74 0.36
N PRO A 53 27.02 -4.30 1.25
CA PRO A 53 26.68 -3.42 2.37
C PRO A 53 25.99 -2.12 1.93
N ILE A 54 26.35 -1.60 0.75
CA ILE A 54 25.74 -0.41 0.17
C ILE A 54 24.26 -0.63 -0.18
N ALA A 55 23.91 -1.84 -0.64
CA ALA A 55 22.52 -2.21 -0.89
C ALA A 55 21.72 -2.35 0.42
N ILE A 56 22.34 -2.91 1.45
CA ILE A 56 21.75 -3.03 2.78
C ILE A 56 21.49 -1.64 3.38
N ASP A 57 22.47 -0.73 3.33
CA ASP A 57 22.35 0.66 3.78
C ASP A 57 21.19 1.37 3.08
N LEU A 58 21.04 1.22 1.76
CA LEU A 58 19.89 1.79 1.03
C LEU A 58 18.56 1.24 1.57
N ILE A 59 18.45 -0.08 1.76
CA ILE A 59 17.21 -0.69 2.27
C ILE A 59 16.91 -0.17 3.67
N MET A 60 17.90 -0.09 4.55
CA MET A 60 17.72 0.41 5.91
C MET A 60 17.23 1.86 5.93
N ARG A 61 17.83 2.74 5.11
CA ARG A 61 17.40 4.15 5.00
C ARG A 61 16.02 4.32 4.38
N LEU A 62 15.57 3.38 3.55
CA LEU A 62 14.21 3.40 2.99
C LEU A 62 13.17 2.81 3.95
N LEU A 63 13.54 1.82 4.75
CA LEU A 63 12.68 1.12 5.71
C LEU A 63 12.92 1.63 7.14
N ASP A 64 13.07 2.95 7.27
CA ASP A 64 13.11 3.63 8.56
C ASP A 64 11.79 4.37 8.85
N GLU A 65 11.71 4.89 10.06
CA GLU A 65 10.66 5.79 10.52
C GLU A 65 10.44 6.92 9.52
N ARG A 66 9.18 7.37 9.38
CA ARG A 66 8.81 8.36 8.37
C ARG A 66 9.71 9.60 8.40
N GLN A 67 10.10 10.07 9.59
CA GLN A 67 10.83 11.33 9.75
C GLN A 67 12.32 11.23 9.41
N GLU A 68 12.87 10.01 9.39
CA GLU A 68 14.30 9.74 9.18
C GLU A 68 14.57 8.98 7.87
N ARG A 69 13.51 8.52 7.20
CA ARG A 69 13.58 7.88 5.89
C ARG A 69 14.33 8.75 4.88
N LEU A 70 15.09 8.13 3.99
CA LEU A 70 15.75 8.82 2.88
C LEU A 70 14.77 9.72 2.13
N SER A 71 15.16 10.97 1.86
CA SER A 71 14.33 12.03 1.25
C SER A 71 13.21 12.63 2.13
N SER A 72 13.14 12.32 3.43
CA SER A 72 12.07 12.82 4.32
C SER A 72 12.25 14.25 4.83
N LYS A 73 13.46 14.83 4.73
CA LYS A 73 13.81 16.11 5.39
C LYS A 73 12.80 17.24 5.11
N ARG A 74 12.44 17.46 3.84
CA ARG A 74 11.45 18.49 3.44
C ARG A 74 10.02 18.12 3.84
N TYR A 75 9.70 16.83 3.86
CA TYR A 75 8.39 16.33 4.28
C TYR A 75 8.18 16.45 5.80
N ARG A 76 9.24 16.33 6.60
CA ARG A 76 9.17 16.49 8.06
C ARG A 76 8.71 17.89 8.48
N GLU A 77 9.21 18.92 7.81
CA GLU A 77 8.81 20.32 8.02
C GLU A 77 7.37 20.56 7.54
N ASN A 78 6.99 19.93 6.42
CA ASN A 78 5.65 19.99 5.87
C ASN A 78 4.60 19.31 6.76
N ASP A 79 4.92 18.16 7.35
CA ASP A 79 4.02 17.44 8.25
C ASP A 79 3.69 18.27 9.50
N ARG A 80 4.67 19.01 10.05
CA ARG A 80 4.44 19.95 11.15
C ARG A 80 3.49 21.08 10.76
N THR A 81 3.72 21.71 9.62
CA THR A 81 2.86 22.82 9.14
C THR A 81 1.45 22.35 8.79
N LEU A 82 1.27 21.10 8.34
CA LEU A 82 -0.04 20.50 8.14
C LEU A 82 -0.75 20.17 9.46
N GLN A 83 -0.02 19.67 10.46
CA GLN A 83 -0.55 19.39 11.80
C GLN A 83 -1.02 20.67 12.50
N ASP A 84 -0.20 21.73 12.49
CA ASP A 84 -0.54 23.02 13.09
C ASP A 84 -1.79 23.61 12.43
N ARG A 85 -1.97 23.41 11.12
CA ARG A 85 -3.18 23.83 10.41
C ARG A 85 -4.43 23.04 10.74
N TYR A 86 -4.32 21.77 11.10
CA TYR A 86 -5.48 21.00 11.54
C TYR A 86 -6.08 21.60 12.81
N LEU A 87 -5.24 22.19 13.66
CA LEU A 87 -5.63 22.88 14.88
C LEU A 87 -6.18 24.30 14.62
N LEU A 88 -5.99 24.87 13.41
CA LEU A 88 -6.47 26.20 13.06
C LEU A 88 -7.93 26.21 12.55
N SER A 89 -8.62 27.32 12.86
CA SER A 89 -9.99 27.57 12.43
C SER A 89 -10.12 27.52 10.89
N ARG A 90 -11.29 27.09 10.42
CA ARG A 90 -11.60 26.84 8.99
C ARG A 90 -11.37 28.06 8.10
N GLN A 91 -11.46 29.26 8.68
CA GLN A 91 -11.36 30.56 8.01
C GLN A 91 -9.89 30.95 7.73
N MET A 92 -8.94 30.51 8.56
CA MET A 92 -7.50 30.80 8.42
C MET A 92 -6.75 29.78 7.54
N ARG A 93 -7.41 28.69 7.13
CA ARG A 93 -6.80 27.65 6.30
C ARG A 93 -6.63 28.03 4.83
N ASN A 94 -7.45 28.97 4.33
CA ASN A 94 -7.51 29.34 2.91
C ASN A 94 -6.45 30.36 2.47
N THR A 95 -5.81 31.08 3.40
CA THR A 95 -4.89 32.19 3.08
C THR A 95 -3.43 31.75 3.01
N LEU A 96 -3.08 30.59 3.54
CA LEU A 96 -1.72 30.07 3.57
C LEU A 96 -1.53 29.05 2.44
N HIS A 97 -0.50 29.21 1.61
CA HIS A 97 -0.12 28.26 0.57
C HIS A 97 -0.06 26.85 1.16
N GLY A 98 -0.98 25.97 0.78
CA GLY A 98 -1.16 24.62 1.31
C GLY A 98 0.15 23.83 1.37
N GLY A 99 0.34 23.02 2.42
CA GLY A 99 1.51 22.14 2.51
C GLY A 99 1.71 21.36 1.21
N GLN A 100 2.96 21.25 0.76
CA GLN A 100 3.29 20.60 -0.49
C GLN A 100 3.23 19.08 -0.33
N ILE A 101 2.52 18.41 -1.23
CA ILE A 101 2.41 16.94 -1.23
C ILE A 101 3.62 16.29 -1.92
N VAL A 102 4.25 17.03 -2.84
CA VAL A 102 5.45 16.61 -3.58
C VAL A 102 6.39 17.80 -3.71
N PHE A 103 7.67 17.61 -3.42
CA PHE A 103 8.68 18.65 -3.60
C PHE A 103 9.44 18.45 -4.93
N PRO A 104 9.80 19.53 -5.65
CA PRO A 104 10.72 19.43 -6.77
C PRO A 104 12.06 18.82 -6.34
N GLY A 105 12.52 17.80 -7.06
CA GLY A 105 13.77 17.10 -6.76
C GLY A 105 13.72 16.23 -5.49
N ASP A 106 12.54 15.83 -5.03
CA ASP A 106 12.39 14.99 -3.84
C ASP A 106 13.01 13.58 -3.96
N ALA A 107 13.29 13.12 -5.17
CA ALA A 107 14.00 11.86 -5.40
C ALA A 107 15.53 12.00 -5.41
N GLU A 108 16.09 13.19 -5.22
CA GLU A 108 17.52 13.45 -5.43
C GLU A 108 18.41 12.72 -4.41
N ASP A 109 17.98 12.63 -3.15
CA ASP A 109 18.72 11.87 -2.13
C ASP A 109 18.77 10.36 -2.46
N ILE A 110 17.71 9.81 -3.07
CA ILE A 110 17.68 8.43 -3.56
C ILE A 110 18.63 8.28 -4.75
N LYS A 111 18.58 9.18 -5.73
CA LYS A 111 19.43 9.14 -6.93
C LYS A 111 20.92 9.23 -6.60
N ASN A 112 21.28 10.02 -5.58
CA ASN A 112 22.65 10.23 -5.14
C ASN A 112 23.17 9.15 -4.19
N HIS A 113 22.34 8.19 -3.79
CA HIS A 113 22.77 7.09 -2.94
C HIS A 113 23.89 6.27 -3.63
N PRO A 114 24.97 5.87 -2.93
CA PRO A 114 26.11 5.17 -3.54
C PRO A 114 25.74 3.87 -4.27
N PHE A 115 24.62 3.24 -3.89
CA PHE A 115 24.05 2.08 -4.58
C PHE A 115 23.80 2.35 -6.08
N PHE A 116 23.44 3.58 -6.44
CA PHE A 116 23.12 3.98 -7.81
C PHE A 116 24.24 4.76 -8.50
N ARG A 117 25.48 4.74 -7.98
CA ARG A 117 26.61 5.56 -8.50
C ARG A 117 26.88 5.41 -10.01
N GLN A 118 26.58 4.25 -10.58
CA GLN A 118 26.81 3.96 -12.00
C GLN A 118 25.56 4.16 -12.88
N ILE A 119 24.45 4.61 -12.28
CA ILE A 119 23.19 4.79 -13.01
C ILE A 119 23.12 6.19 -13.59
N SER A 120 23.09 6.27 -14.93
CA SER A 120 22.75 7.49 -15.64
C SER A 120 21.23 7.63 -15.73
N TRP A 121 20.63 8.34 -14.77
CA TRP A 121 19.18 8.50 -14.66
C TRP A 121 18.54 9.16 -15.89
N SER A 122 19.24 10.07 -16.56
CA SER A 122 18.74 10.74 -17.76
C SER A 122 18.63 9.81 -18.97
N THR A 123 19.46 8.78 -19.05
CA THR A 123 19.57 7.89 -20.22
C THR A 123 19.20 6.44 -19.94
N ILE A 124 18.85 6.08 -18.70
CA ILE A 124 18.54 4.68 -18.33
C ILE A 124 17.42 4.08 -19.18
N HIS A 125 16.42 4.88 -19.56
CA HIS A 125 15.30 4.45 -20.42
C HIS A 125 15.71 4.15 -21.87
N MET A 126 16.89 4.60 -22.30
CA MET A 126 17.48 4.31 -23.61
C MET A 126 18.45 3.12 -23.56
N SER A 127 18.82 2.67 -22.35
CA SER A 127 19.73 1.55 -22.17
C SER A 127 18.99 0.22 -22.38
N ARG A 128 19.74 -0.81 -22.81
CA ARG A 128 19.20 -2.16 -22.98
C ARG A 128 18.84 -2.75 -21.59
N PRO A 129 17.59 -3.20 -21.36
CA PRO A 129 17.21 -3.77 -20.07
C PRO A 129 17.86 -5.15 -19.86
N PRO A 130 18.04 -5.57 -18.59
CA PRO A 130 18.65 -6.86 -18.26
C PRO A 130 17.80 -8.06 -18.70
N LEU A 131 16.48 -7.92 -18.75
CA LEU A 131 15.55 -8.92 -19.28
C LEU A 131 14.85 -8.35 -20.52
N ILE A 132 15.00 -9.04 -21.65
CA ILE A 132 14.25 -8.76 -22.87
C ILE A 132 13.26 -9.91 -23.10
N PRO A 133 11.95 -9.66 -22.97
CA PRO A 133 10.93 -10.65 -23.31
C PRO A 133 11.08 -11.13 -24.76
N LYS A 134 11.10 -12.46 -24.94
CA LYS A 134 11.17 -13.10 -26.26
C LYS A 134 9.75 -13.32 -26.77
N ILE A 135 9.30 -12.52 -27.72
CA ILE A 135 7.96 -12.66 -28.33
C ILE A 135 8.14 -13.22 -29.75
N ARG A 136 7.37 -14.26 -30.09
CA ARG A 136 7.34 -14.85 -31.44
C ARG A 136 6.00 -14.50 -32.10
N ASN A 137 5.98 -14.32 -33.42
CA ASN A 137 4.73 -14.11 -34.15
C ASN A 137 3.76 -15.28 -33.91
N GLY A 138 2.50 -14.96 -33.58
CA GLY A 138 1.46 -15.94 -33.26
C GLY A 138 1.51 -16.53 -31.85
N GLN A 139 2.54 -16.25 -31.04
CA GLN A 139 2.59 -16.70 -29.65
C GLN A 139 1.88 -15.69 -28.73
N PRO A 140 0.97 -16.13 -27.84
CA PRO A 140 0.35 -15.23 -26.88
C PRO A 140 1.40 -14.69 -25.91
N ILE A 141 1.29 -13.40 -25.56
CA ILE A 141 2.15 -12.74 -24.59
C ILE A 141 1.85 -13.16 -23.14
N THR A 142 0.76 -13.90 -22.93
CA THR A 142 0.26 -14.33 -21.62
C THR A 142 1.24 -15.23 -20.86
N LYS A 143 2.23 -15.83 -21.53
CA LYS A 143 3.30 -16.62 -20.89
C LYS A 143 4.17 -15.89 -19.85
N TYR A 144 4.04 -14.57 -19.75
CA TYR A 144 4.72 -13.73 -18.76
C TYR A 144 3.82 -13.37 -17.58
N PHE A 145 2.61 -13.93 -17.53
CA PHE A 145 1.62 -13.73 -16.50
C PHE A 145 1.28 -15.10 -15.90
N ASP A 146 1.04 -15.12 -14.60
CA ASP A 146 0.58 -16.31 -13.89
C ASP A 146 -0.90 -16.57 -14.22
N ASP A 147 -1.32 -17.83 -14.15
CA ASP A 147 -2.70 -18.22 -14.41
C ASP A 147 -3.63 -17.74 -13.27
N GLU A 148 -4.84 -17.30 -13.62
CA GLU A 148 -5.76 -16.65 -12.68
C GLU A 148 -6.12 -17.52 -11.45
N ALA A 149 -6.19 -18.84 -11.65
CA ALA A 149 -6.48 -19.79 -10.59
C ALA A 149 -5.34 -19.91 -9.56
N GLU A 150 -4.09 -19.75 -10.00
CA GLU A 150 -2.92 -19.76 -9.11
C GLU A 150 -2.89 -18.51 -8.23
N ILE A 151 -3.25 -17.36 -8.80
CA ILE A 151 -3.27 -16.07 -8.09
C ILE A 151 -4.39 -16.01 -7.03
N MET A 152 -5.58 -16.51 -7.37
CA MET A 152 -6.76 -16.43 -6.49
C MET A 152 -6.70 -17.44 -5.32
N SER A 153 -5.99 -18.56 -5.47
CA SER A 153 -5.85 -19.56 -4.41
C SER A 153 -5.01 -19.07 -3.21
N ASP A 154 -4.01 -18.21 -3.43
CA ASP A 154 -3.10 -17.75 -2.36
C ASP A 154 -3.65 -16.55 -1.56
N SER A 155 -4.63 -15.82 -2.09
CA SER A 155 -5.10 -14.56 -1.50
C SER A 155 -6.25 -14.71 -0.51
N ASP A 156 -7.05 -15.78 -0.58
CA ASP A 156 -8.29 -15.91 0.20
C ASP A 156 -8.12 -16.56 1.59
N HIS A 157 -6.94 -17.08 1.92
CA HIS A 157 -6.69 -17.75 3.20
C HIS A 157 -6.29 -16.84 4.38
N LEU A 158 -6.17 -15.51 4.16
CA LEU A 158 -5.70 -14.57 5.20
C LEU A 158 -6.78 -13.64 5.77
N ASP A 159 -8.01 -13.70 5.27
CA ASP A 159 -9.13 -12.85 5.70
C ASP A 159 -10.23 -13.63 6.45
N SER A 160 -10.05 -14.94 6.69
CA SER A 160 -10.99 -15.77 7.46
C SER A 160 -10.47 -16.01 8.88
N ASP A 161 -10.34 -14.95 9.68
CA ASP A 161 -10.27 -15.08 11.13
C ASP A 161 -11.64 -14.74 11.73
N SER A 162 -12.11 -15.69 12.54
CA SER A 162 -13.46 -15.87 13.06
C SER A 162 -14.02 -14.62 13.75
N SER A 163 -15.13 -14.09 13.26
CA SER A 163 -16.08 -13.43 14.15
C SER A 163 -16.90 -14.53 14.82
N ASP A 164 -16.47 -14.93 16.02
CA ASP A 164 -17.29 -15.70 16.95
C ASP A 164 -18.50 -14.83 17.33
N ASP A 165 -19.59 -14.97 16.56
CA ASP A 165 -20.90 -14.41 16.88
C ASP A 165 -21.53 -15.33 17.95
N ASP A 166 -21.36 -14.95 19.21
CA ASP A 166 -22.12 -15.50 20.32
C ASP A 166 -23.61 -15.18 20.14
N MET A 167 -24.38 -16.25 19.93
CA MET A 167 -25.82 -16.26 19.81
C MET A 167 -26.47 -16.07 21.19
N VAL A 168 -27.12 -14.93 21.43
CA VAL A 168 -27.96 -14.72 22.62
C VAL A 168 -29.35 -14.17 22.22
N PRO A 169 -30.46 -14.80 22.65
CA PRO A 169 -31.78 -14.51 22.11
C PRO A 169 -32.47 -13.32 22.80
N ALA A 170 -33.40 -12.73 22.06
CA ALA A 170 -34.16 -11.55 22.38
C ALA A 170 -35.10 -11.70 23.59
N THR A 171 -35.16 -10.66 24.43
CA THR A 171 -36.35 -10.29 25.20
C THR A 171 -36.58 -8.78 25.11
N ALA A 172 -37.87 -8.42 25.05
CA ALA A 172 -38.39 -7.10 24.67
C ALA A 172 -38.50 -6.13 25.86
N GLU A 173 -38.47 -4.81 25.58
CA GLU A 173 -39.57 -3.84 25.83
C GLU A 173 -39.10 -2.35 25.83
N GLY A 174 -39.86 -1.47 25.14
CA GLY A 174 -40.24 -0.14 25.66
C GLY A 174 -39.43 1.15 25.35
N GLN A 175 -39.91 1.93 24.36
CA GLN A 175 -39.89 3.43 24.26
C GLN A 175 -38.63 4.17 23.72
N PRO A 176 -38.71 5.49 23.37
CA PRO A 176 -39.19 6.01 22.10
C PRO A 176 -38.09 6.71 21.24
N LYS A 177 -38.41 6.86 19.94
CA LYS A 177 -37.56 7.40 18.86
C LYS A 177 -36.91 8.77 19.17
N ARG A 178 -35.57 8.80 19.22
CA ARG A 178 -34.79 10.04 19.02
C ARG A 178 -34.38 10.15 17.55
N ARG A 179 -34.95 11.13 16.85
CA ARG A 179 -34.58 11.52 15.48
C ARG A 179 -33.12 11.98 15.47
N HIS A 180 -32.22 11.10 15.05
CA HIS A 180 -30.85 11.49 14.72
C HIS A 180 -30.88 12.27 13.40
N GLY A 181 -30.36 13.49 13.43
CA GLY A 181 -30.26 14.38 12.28
C GLY A 181 -29.65 13.68 11.06
N ALA A 182 -30.20 13.97 9.89
CA ALA A 182 -29.76 13.40 8.63
C ALA A 182 -28.25 13.65 8.44
N LYS A 183 -27.45 12.59 8.51
CA LYS A 183 -26.03 12.64 8.12
C LYS A 183 -25.98 13.09 6.66
N ASP A 184 -25.34 14.23 6.40
CA ASP A 184 -25.07 14.71 5.04
C ASP A 184 -24.45 13.56 4.24
N LYS A 185 -25.17 13.11 3.20
CA LYS A 185 -24.69 12.08 2.29
C LYS A 185 -23.41 12.62 1.66
N LYS A 186 -22.26 12.08 2.06
CA LYS A 186 -20.94 12.46 1.53
C LYS A 186 -21.01 12.41 0.00
N ARG A 187 -20.88 13.59 -0.62
CA ARG A 187 -21.05 13.77 -2.07
C ARG A 187 -19.99 12.94 -2.81
N PRO A 188 -20.32 12.28 -3.94
CA PRO A 188 -19.33 11.60 -4.77
C PRO A 188 -18.18 12.55 -5.15
N ARG A 189 -16.93 12.11 -4.96
CA ARG A 189 -15.74 12.90 -5.30
C ARG A 189 -15.70 13.24 -6.78
N ASP A 190 -16.11 12.30 -7.62
CA ASP A 190 -16.25 12.47 -9.07
C ASP A 190 -17.42 13.39 -9.42
N LYS A 191 -17.18 14.35 -10.32
CA LYS A 191 -18.16 15.34 -10.79
C LYS A 191 -19.24 14.70 -11.66
N LEU A 192 -18.93 13.67 -12.44
CA LEU A 192 -19.90 13.01 -13.33
C LEU A 192 -20.94 12.20 -12.55
N LEU A 193 -20.54 11.63 -11.41
CA LEU A 193 -21.47 10.96 -10.48
C LEU A 193 -22.36 11.92 -9.68
N ARG A 194 -22.17 13.24 -9.82
CA ARG A 194 -23.01 14.27 -9.18
C ARG A 194 -24.19 14.69 -10.05
N ASP A 195 -24.08 14.49 -11.36
CA ASP A 195 -25.11 14.87 -12.29
C ASP A 195 -26.31 13.91 -12.18
N PRO A 196 -27.53 14.44 -12.00
CA PRO A 196 -28.73 13.62 -11.75
C PRO A 196 -29.15 12.80 -12.97
N THR A 197 -28.72 13.18 -14.17
CA THR A 197 -29.08 12.52 -15.44
C THR A 197 -28.03 11.52 -15.87
N VAL A 198 -26.74 11.87 -15.85
CA VAL A 198 -25.68 11.02 -16.39
C VAL A 198 -24.99 10.16 -15.34
N GLY A 199 -25.15 10.47 -14.05
CA GLY A 199 -24.42 9.79 -12.97
C GLY A 199 -24.67 8.29 -12.90
N ARG A 200 -25.90 7.84 -13.16
CA ARG A 200 -26.25 6.41 -13.15
C ARG A 200 -25.59 5.66 -14.31
N THR A 201 -25.64 6.22 -15.51
CA THR A 201 -25.03 5.66 -16.72
C THR A 201 -23.51 5.54 -16.58
N VAL A 202 -22.86 6.58 -16.06
CA VAL A 202 -21.41 6.60 -15.82
C VAL A 202 -21.00 5.52 -14.81
N LEU A 203 -21.78 5.33 -13.74
CA LEU A 203 -21.51 4.28 -12.75
C LEU A 203 -21.63 2.88 -13.37
N GLU A 204 -22.61 2.67 -14.24
CA GLU A 204 -22.84 1.39 -14.90
C GLU A 204 -21.74 1.06 -15.91
N LEU A 205 -21.31 2.05 -16.71
CA LEU A 205 -20.16 1.90 -17.63
C LEU A 205 -18.89 1.52 -16.88
N ARG A 206 -18.65 2.11 -15.71
CA ARG A 206 -17.50 1.74 -14.87
C ARG A 206 -17.58 0.32 -14.34
N LYS A 207 -18.77 -0.14 -13.97
CA LYS A 207 -18.95 -1.53 -13.53
C LYS A 207 -18.72 -2.51 -14.68
N LYS A 208 -19.20 -2.18 -15.89
CA LYS A 208 -19.02 -3.01 -17.09
C LYS A 208 -17.58 -3.01 -17.61
N GLY A 209 -16.88 -1.89 -17.51
CA GLY A 209 -15.48 -1.75 -17.93
C GLY A 209 -14.46 -2.07 -16.83
N ALA A 210 -14.89 -2.38 -15.61
CA ALA A 210 -14.00 -2.83 -14.55
C ALA A 210 -13.53 -4.25 -14.86
N PHE A 211 -12.24 -4.50 -14.73
CA PHE A 211 -11.68 -5.84 -14.79
C PHE A 211 -12.40 -6.76 -13.79
N ILE A 212 -12.66 -8.00 -14.20
CA ILE A 212 -13.26 -9.04 -13.34
C ILE A 212 -12.41 -9.16 -12.06
N GLY A 213 -13.05 -9.09 -10.90
CA GLY A 213 -12.38 -9.07 -9.58
C GLY A 213 -12.02 -7.67 -9.03
N TYR A 214 -12.06 -6.61 -9.83
CA TYR A 214 -11.65 -5.24 -9.43
C TYR A 214 -12.82 -4.29 -9.13
N THR A 215 -14.03 -4.80 -8.92
CA THR A 215 -15.16 -3.97 -8.47
C THR A 215 -15.05 -3.67 -6.98
N TYR A 216 -14.87 -2.38 -6.61
CA TYR A 216 -14.86 -1.92 -5.22
C TYR A 216 -16.12 -2.41 -4.46
N ARG A 217 -15.92 -3.32 -3.50
CA ARG A 217 -16.95 -3.71 -2.53
C ARG A 217 -16.82 -2.80 -1.33
N ARG A 218 -17.83 -1.97 -1.09
CA ARG A 218 -17.86 -1.11 0.11
C ARG A 218 -17.99 -2.02 1.33
N PRO A 219 -17.03 -2.00 2.27
CA PRO A 219 -17.17 -2.76 3.51
C PRO A 219 -18.40 -2.28 4.31
N THR A 220 -19.13 -3.20 4.92
CA THR A 220 -20.39 -2.97 5.63
C THR A 220 -20.22 -2.63 7.10
N PHE A 221 -19.09 -2.04 7.51
CA PHE A 221 -18.91 -1.54 8.87
C PHE A 221 -19.12 -0.03 8.96
N THR A 222 -19.69 0.43 10.07
CA THR A 222 -19.77 1.85 10.39
C THR A 222 -18.49 2.30 11.10
N LEU A 223 -18.20 3.60 11.07
CA LEU A 223 -16.98 4.15 11.71
C LEU A 223 -16.97 3.91 13.23
N LEU A 224 -18.16 3.85 13.84
CA LEU A 224 -18.34 3.55 15.26
C LEU A 224 -17.93 2.11 15.57
N ASP A 225 -18.26 1.16 14.68
CA ASP A 225 -17.84 -0.25 14.80
C ASP A 225 -16.32 -0.43 14.66
N LEU A 226 -15.60 0.57 14.12
CA LEU A 226 -14.14 0.59 14.09
C LEU A 226 -13.58 1.09 15.43
N GLU A 227 -14.13 2.17 15.97
CA GLU A 227 -13.66 2.82 17.19
C GLU A 227 -13.83 1.92 18.43
N ASP A 228 -14.95 1.19 18.54
CA ASP A 228 -15.19 0.26 19.65
C ASP A 228 -14.26 -0.97 19.64
N LYS A 229 -13.85 -1.43 18.45
CA LYS A 229 -12.87 -2.51 18.28
C LYS A 229 -11.44 -2.09 18.61
N PHE A 230 -11.13 -0.79 18.60
CA PHE A 230 -9.82 -0.28 19.04
C PHE A 230 -9.75 0.01 20.54
N ALA A 231 -10.88 0.23 21.21
CA ALA A 231 -10.93 0.54 22.64
C ALA A 231 -10.89 -0.71 23.55
N THR A 232 -11.26 -1.89 23.02
CA THR A 232 -11.34 -3.16 23.77
C THR A 232 -10.11 -4.05 23.62
N CYS A 233 -9.13 -3.67 22.80
CA CYS A 233 -7.82 -4.31 22.72
C CYS A 233 -6.78 -3.46 23.47
N GLY A 234 -6.93 -3.36 24.78
CA GLY A 234 -5.97 -2.76 25.71
C GLY A 234 -5.78 -3.68 26.91
#